data_AF-A0A535QE44-F1
#
_entry.id   AF-A0A535QE44-F1
#
_cell.length_a   1.000
_cell.length_b   1.000
_cell.length_c   1.000
_cell.angle_alpha   90.00
_cell.angle_beta   90.00
_cell.angle_gamma   90.00
#
_symmetry.space_group_name_H-M   'P 1'
#
loop_
_entity.id
_entity.type
_entity.pdbx_description
1 polymer ?
#
loop_
_entity_poly.entity_id
_entity_poly.type
_entity_poly.pdbx_seq_one_letter_code
_entity_poly.pdbx_strand_id
1 'polypeptide(L)'
;PFVSVKSLWITKNAQNPALAADLLKFYTNASNQIAMSKADGEVPANLAADNDTSVTSNPAISGFADQAKVGVALPNTPFMSGVWTPMDNALAAIWSGSTAVDVALNEAQTAAQKNISQITG
;
A
#
# COMPACT_ATOMS: atom_id res chain seq x y z
N PRO A 1 10.87 -0.41 2.60
CA PRO A 1 9.79 -0.83 1.67
C PRO A 1 8.52 -0.01 1.97
N PHE A 2 7.71 0.29 0.97
CA PHE A 2 6.37 0.83 1.23
C PHE A 2 5.40 -0.31 1.53
N VAL A 3 4.52 -0.09 2.50
CA VAL A 3 3.44 -1.01 2.87
C VAL A 3 2.12 -0.37 2.49
N SER A 4 1.32 -1.13 1.74
CA SER A 4 -0.03 -0.76 1.36
C SER A 4 -1.01 -1.75 1.96
N VAL A 5 -2.16 -1.26 2.40
CA VAL A 5 -3.21 -2.08 3.01
C VAL A 5 -4.46 -1.99 2.15
N LYS A 6 -5.06 -3.15 1.86
CA LYS A 6 -6.39 -3.22 1.25
C LYS A 6 -7.44 -3.16 2.35
N SER A 7 -8.26 -2.11 2.34
CA SER A 7 -9.27 -1.87 3.37
C SER A 7 -10.67 -2.01 2.80
N LEU A 8 -11.57 -2.59 3.60
CA LEU A 8 -13.01 -2.56 3.35
C LEU A 8 -13.59 -1.29 3.99
N TRP A 9 -14.47 -0.61 3.27
CA TRP A 9 -15.08 0.64 3.72
C TRP A 9 -16.60 0.59 3.61
N ILE A 10 -17.26 1.36 4.47
CA ILE A 10 -18.71 1.55 4.41
C ILE A 10 -18.97 2.87 3.69
N THR A 11 -19.80 2.83 2.65
CA THR A 11 -20.22 4.05 1.96
C THR A 11 -21.01 4.97 2.89
N LYS A 12 -20.84 6.28 2.74
CA LYS A 12 -21.59 7.30 3.49
C LYS A 12 -23.10 7.17 3.33
N ASN A 13 -23.56 6.57 2.23
CA ASN A 13 -24.98 6.41 1.90
C ASN A 13 -25.57 5.06 2.35
N ALA A 14 -24.88 4.32 3.22
CA ALA A 14 -25.34 3.00 3.65
C ALA A 14 -26.67 3.10 4.39
N GLN A 15 -27.67 2.34 3.94
CA GLN A 15 -28.99 2.30 4.59
C GLN A 15 -28.94 1.65 5.97
N ASN A 16 -28.02 0.70 6.18
CA ASN A 16 -27.79 0.06 7.47
C ASN A 16 -26.27 -0.06 7.76
N PRO A 17 -25.64 1.00 8.29
CA PRO A 17 -24.20 1.00 8.55
C PRO A 17 -23.80 0.02 9.65
N ALA A 18 -24.68 -0.31 10.60
CA ALA A 18 -24.40 -1.27 11.66
C ALA A 18 -24.22 -2.68 11.09
N LEU A 19 -25.17 -3.13 10.26
CA LEU A 19 -25.07 -4.43 9.58
C LEU A 19 -23.86 -4.49 8.64
N ALA A 20 -23.58 -3.41 7.92
CA ALA A 20 -22.39 -3.32 7.07
C ALA A 20 -21.10 -3.46 7.89
N ALA A 21 -21.04 -2.84 9.08
CA ALA A 21 -19.90 -2.98 9.99
C ALA A 21 -19.74 -4.42 10.49
N ASP A 22 -20.83 -5.12 10.79
CA ASP A 22 -20.76 -6.52 11.21
C ASP A 22 -20.31 -7.45 10.08
N LEU A 23 -20.71 -7.17 8.83
CA LEU A 23 -20.19 -7.87 7.66
C LEU A 23 -18.69 -7.64 7.48
N LEU A 24 -18.22 -6.39 7.64
CA LEU A 24 -16.79 -6.07 7.56
C LEU A 24 -15.99 -6.78 8.66
N LYS A 25 -16.51 -6.85 9.90
CA LYS A 25 -15.90 -7.63 10.99
C LYS A 25 -15.87 -9.12 10.67
N PHE A 26 -16.93 -9.65 10.06
CA PHE A 26 -16.96 -11.03 9.62
C PHE A 26 -15.83 -11.29 8.61
N TYR A 27 -15.72 -10.51 7.54
CA TYR A 27 -14.64 -10.69 6.55
C TYR A 27 -13.23 -10.51 7.11
N THR A 28 -13.07 -9.66 8.13
CA THR A 28 -11.75 -9.35 8.73
C THR A 28 -11.43 -10.15 9.99
N ASN A 29 -12.28 -11.13 10.36
CA ASN A 29 -11.98 -12.05 11.46
C ASN A 29 -10.80 -12.98 11.10
N ALA A 30 -10.20 -13.60 12.12
CA ALA A 30 -9.02 -14.44 11.93
C ALA A 30 -9.29 -15.62 10.99
N SER A 31 -10.40 -16.33 11.18
CA SER A 31 -10.76 -17.52 10.40
C SER A 31 -10.87 -17.23 8.90
N ASN A 32 -11.55 -16.13 8.55
CA ASN A 32 -11.74 -15.71 7.17
C ASN A 32 -10.45 -15.16 6.56
N GLN A 33 -9.61 -14.47 7.34
CA GLN A 33 -8.29 -14.03 6.85
C GLN A 33 -7.31 -15.18 6.66
N ILE A 34 -7.35 -16.23 7.49
CA ILE A 34 -6.58 -17.47 7.26
C ILE A 34 -7.05 -18.15 5.96
N ALA A 35 -8.37 -18.24 5.75
CA ALA A 35 -8.93 -18.83 4.54
C ALA A 35 -8.56 -18.04 3.28
N MET A 36 -8.64 -16.70 3.35
CA MET A 36 -8.18 -15.78 2.30
C MET A 36 -6.71 -16.03 1.98
N SER A 37 -5.84 -15.92 2.98
CA SER A 37 -4.38 -16.07 2.83
C SER A 37 -3.99 -17.42 2.20
N LYS A 38 -4.70 -18.50 2.53
CA LYS A 38 -4.49 -19.82 1.90
C LYS A 38 -4.95 -19.89 0.45
N ALA A 39 -5.99 -19.15 0.09
CA ALA A 39 -6.57 -19.18 -1.25
C ALA A 39 -5.82 -18.29 -2.25
N ASP A 40 -5.40 -17.10 -1.82
CA ASP A 40 -4.78 -16.10 -2.70
C ASP A 40 -3.30 -15.81 -2.41
N GLY A 41 -2.77 -16.32 -1.30
CA GLY A 41 -1.37 -16.08 -0.90
C GLY A 41 -1.13 -14.71 -0.27
N GLU A 42 -2.17 -13.97 0.09
CA GLU A 42 -2.03 -12.63 0.65
C GLU A 42 -1.61 -12.66 2.13
N VAL A 43 -0.82 -11.66 2.53
CA VAL A 43 -0.47 -11.45 3.95
C VAL A 43 -1.71 -10.92 4.68
N PRO A 44 -2.22 -11.63 5.70
CA PRO A 44 -3.37 -11.17 6.45
C PRO A 44 -3.03 -9.95 7.30
N ALA A 45 -3.96 -9.00 7.39
CA ALA A 45 -3.84 -7.85 8.29
C ALA A 45 -4.25 -8.19 9.74
N ASN A 46 -4.99 -9.28 9.93
CA ASN A 46 -5.39 -9.74 11.27
C ASN A 46 -4.23 -10.46 11.95
N LEU A 47 -3.76 -9.93 13.09
CA LEU A 47 -2.60 -10.48 13.82
C LEU A 47 -2.76 -11.95 14.24
N ALA A 48 -3.97 -12.41 14.56
CA ALA A 48 -4.17 -13.81 14.92
C ALA A 48 -4.02 -14.72 13.70
N ALA A 49 -4.44 -14.26 12.51
CA ALA A 49 -4.23 -14.98 11.26
C ALA A 49 -2.77 -14.94 10.80
N ASP A 50 -2.09 -13.81 10.99
CA ASP A 50 -0.67 -13.63 10.64
C ASP A 50 0.27 -14.53 11.47
N ASN A 51 -0.13 -14.85 12.71
CA ASN A 51 0.62 -15.78 13.57
C ASN A 51 0.19 -17.25 13.41
N ASP A 52 -0.78 -17.57 12.53
CA ASP A 52 -1.23 -18.94 12.34
C ASP A 52 -0.19 -19.76 11.56
N THR A 53 0.23 -20.90 12.11
CA THR A 53 1.24 -21.78 11.47
C THR A 53 0.89 -22.22 10.05
N SER A 54 -0.40 -22.33 9.73
CA SER A 54 -0.86 -22.70 8.38
C SER A 54 -0.79 -21.53 7.38
N VAL A 55 -0.56 -20.31 7.86
CA VAL A 55 -0.25 -19.11 7.07
C VAL A 55 1.27 -18.92 7.01
N THR A 56 1.96 -18.94 8.15
CA THR A 56 3.42 -18.69 8.23
C THR A 56 4.27 -19.80 7.62
N SER A 57 3.71 -20.99 7.41
CA SER A 57 4.40 -22.08 6.71
C SER A 57 4.58 -21.81 5.21
N ASN A 58 3.87 -20.84 4.64
CA ASN A 58 4.14 -20.38 3.29
C ASN A 58 5.32 -19.39 3.30
N PRO A 59 6.48 -19.75 2.72
CA PRO A 59 7.68 -18.91 2.78
C PRO A 59 7.54 -17.58 2.05
N ALA A 60 6.64 -17.49 1.05
CA ALA A 60 6.36 -16.22 0.38
C ALA A 60 5.61 -15.28 1.33
N ILE A 61 4.57 -15.77 2.00
CA ILE A 61 3.80 -14.98 2.97
C ILE A 61 4.69 -14.55 4.13
N SER A 62 5.47 -15.46 4.71
CA SER A 62 6.33 -15.14 5.85
C SER A 62 7.38 -14.08 5.49
N GLY A 63 8.00 -14.18 4.31
CA GLY A 63 8.98 -13.20 3.83
C GLY A 63 8.38 -11.80 3.64
N PHE A 64 7.17 -11.71 3.06
CA PHE A 64 6.48 -10.43 2.91
C PHE A 64 5.98 -9.88 4.25
N ALA A 65 5.52 -10.72 5.17
CA ALA A 65 5.10 -10.33 6.51
C ALA A 65 6.27 -9.73 7.31
N ASP A 66 7.46 -10.34 7.24
CA ASP A 66 8.66 -9.81 7.91
C ASP A 66 9.09 -8.46 7.32
N GLN A 67 9.02 -8.32 5.99
CA GLN A 67 9.35 -7.06 5.34
C GLN A 67 8.33 -5.95 5.63
N ALA A 68 7.06 -6.31 5.86
CA ALA A 68 6.01 -5.37 6.25
C ALA A 68 6.24 -4.77 7.64
N LYS A 69 6.84 -5.52 8.58
CA LYS A 69 7.14 -5.05 9.95
C LYS A 69 8.13 -3.87 9.98
N VAL A 70 9.03 -3.79 9.00
CA VAL A 70 10.02 -2.71 8.87
C VAL A 70 9.66 -1.70 7.77
N GLY A 71 8.47 -1.82 7.21
CA GLY A 71 8.01 -0.95 6.15
C GLY A 71 7.35 0.32 6.66
N VAL A 72 7.29 1.32 5.79
CA VAL A 72 6.59 2.58 6.05
C VAL A 72 5.31 2.60 5.24
N ALA A 73 4.21 3.04 5.84
CA ALA A 73 2.94 3.16 5.13
C ALA A 73 3.09 4.13 3.96
N LEU A 74 2.57 3.75 2.79
CA LEU A 74 2.53 4.67 1.66
C LEU A 74 1.69 5.90 2.04
N PRO A 75 2.15 7.15 1.80
CA PRO A 75 1.34 8.32 2.08
C PRO A 75 0.02 8.26 1.30
N ASN A 76 -1.11 8.33 2.00
CA ASN A 76 -2.45 8.22 1.40
C ASN A 76 -3.05 9.58 1.00
N THR A 77 -2.22 10.62 0.96
CA THR A 77 -2.65 11.96 0.58
C THR A 77 -2.87 12.06 -0.94
N PRO A 78 -3.80 12.92 -1.41
CA PRO A 78 -3.99 13.18 -2.84
C PRO A 78 -2.69 13.60 -3.56
N PHE A 79 -1.77 14.21 -2.83
CA PHE A 79 -0.50 14.74 -3.34
C PHE A 79 0.46 13.69 -3.89
N MET A 80 0.36 12.42 -3.46
CA MET A 80 1.23 11.36 -3.98
C MET A 80 1.07 11.14 -5.48
N SER A 81 -0.11 11.43 -6.05
CA SER A 81 -0.33 11.39 -7.49
C SER A 81 0.59 12.33 -8.27
N GLY A 82 1.01 13.45 -7.66
CA GLY A 82 1.93 14.40 -8.27
C GLY A 82 3.40 13.97 -8.24
N VAL A 83 3.75 12.92 -7.48
CA VAL A 83 5.14 12.50 -7.22
C VAL A 83 5.59 11.34 -8.12
N TRP A 84 4.68 10.44 -8.50
CA TRP A 84 5.04 9.21 -9.22
C TRP A 84 5.72 9.46 -10.56
N THR A 85 5.09 10.24 -11.45
CA THR A 85 5.64 10.51 -12.79
C THR A 85 6.98 11.23 -12.76
N PRO A 86 7.18 12.31 -11.95
CA PRO A 86 8.50 12.93 -11.82
C PRO A 86 9.59 11.96 -11.36
N MET A 87 9.30 11.10 -10.39
CA MET A 87 10.27 10.14 -9.86
C MET A 87 10.62 9.04 -10.87
N ASP A 88 9.63 8.54 -11.62
CA ASP A 88 9.85 7.55 -12.68
C ASP A 88 10.75 8.11 -13.79
N ASN A 89 10.49 9.33 -14.24
CA ASN A 89 11.32 10.01 -15.24
C ASN A 89 12.76 10.22 -14.76
N ALA A 90 12.96 10.65 -13.50
CA ALA A 90 14.29 10.80 -12.94
C ALA A 90 15.02 9.46 -12.83
N LEU A 91 14.33 8.40 -12.43
CA LEU A 91 14.92 7.07 -12.37
C LEU A 91 15.35 6.59 -13.77
N ALA A 92 14.55 6.82 -14.80
CA ALA A 92 14.90 6.49 -16.18
C ALA A 92 16.11 7.28 -16.69
N ALA A 93 16.18 8.58 -16.38
CA ALA A 93 17.31 9.45 -16.75
C ALA A 93 18.62 9.02 -16.05
N ILE A 94 18.55 8.68 -14.77
CA ILE A 94 19.68 8.15 -13.99
C ILE A 94 20.12 6.81 -14.56
N TRP A 95 19.17 5.91 -14.79
CA TRP A 95 19.45 4.55 -15.29
C TRP A 95 20.10 4.55 -16.67
N SER A 96 19.64 5.42 -17.56
CA SER A 96 20.22 5.57 -18.91
C SER A 96 21.53 6.36 -18.93
N GLY A 97 21.92 6.98 -17.81
CA GLY A 97 23.09 7.85 -17.74
C GLY A 97 22.93 9.18 -18.49
N SER A 98 21.70 9.56 -18.85
CA SER A 98 21.44 10.80 -19.59
C SER A 98 21.64 12.05 -18.73
N THR A 99 21.49 11.90 -17.41
CA THR A 99 21.51 13.02 -16.45
C THR A 99 22.22 12.59 -15.17
N ALA A 100 22.99 13.49 -14.57
CA ALA A 100 23.57 13.27 -13.25
C ALA A 100 22.48 13.09 -12.18
N VAL A 101 22.78 12.29 -11.15
CA VAL A 101 21.80 11.91 -10.11
C VAL A 101 21.19 13.12 -9.40
N ASP A 102 22.02 14.07 -9.01
CA ASP A 102 21.61 15.29 -8.32
C ASP A 102 20.71 16.16 -9.20
N VAL A 103 21.04 16.32 -10.48
CA VAL A 103 20.25 17.08 -11.43
C VAL A 103 18.88 16.43 -11.64
N ALA A 104 18.84 15.12 -11.93
CA ALA A 104 17.60 14.39 -12.18
C ALA A 104 16.64 14.43 -10.97
N LEU A 105 17.18 14.29 -9.75
CA LEU A 105 16.37 14.36 -8.53
C LEU A 105 15.87 15.78 -8.22
N ASN A 106 16.67 16.83 -8.50
CA ASN A 106 16.23 18.22 -8.35
C ASN A 106 15.13 18.60 -9.35
N GLU A 107 15.24 18.12 -10.58
CA GLU A 107 14.20 18.29 -11.61
C GLU A 107 12.91 17.57 -11.22
N ALA A 108 13.02 16.32 -10.72
CA ALA A 108 11.86 15.58 -10.21
C ALA A 108 11.19 16.28 -9.02
N GLN A 109 11.96 16.80 -8.07
CA GLN A 109 11.44 17.57 -6.95
C GLN A 109 10.66 18.80 -7.41
N THR A 110 11.24 19.57 -8.35
CA THR A 110 10.60 20.76 -8.91
C THR A 110 9.30 20.41 -9.64
N ALA A 111 9.30 19.35 -10.45
CA ALA A 111 8.12 18.88 -11.16
C ALA A 111 7.04 18.35 -10.20
N ALA A 112 7.43 17.62 -9.15
CA ALA A 112 6.51 17.13 -8.13
C ALA A 112 5.83 18.28 -7.38
N GLN A 113 6.58 19.31 -6.96
CA GLN A 113 6.01 20.50 -6.31
C GLN A 113 5.01 21.22 -7.22
N LYS A 114 5.34 21.36 -8.51
CA LYS A 114 4.41 21.93 -9.50
C LYS A 114 3.12 21.11 -9.59
N ASN A 115 3.21 19.79 -9.73
CA ASN A 115 2.03 18.91 -9.80
C ASN A 115 1.17 19.00 -8.51
N ILE A 116 1.81 19.00 -7.34
CA ILE A 116 1.14 19.11 -6.05
C ILE A 116 0.36 20.43 -5.95
N SER A 117 0.95 21.55 -6.38
CA SER A 117 0.28 22.86 -6.37
C SER A 117 -1.00 22.91 -7.22
N GLN A 118 -1.08 22.09 -8.27
CA GLN A 118 -2.25 21.99 -9.14
C GLN A 118 -3.37 21.13 -8.54
N ILE A 119 -3.05 20.24 -7.61
CA ILE A 119 -4.04 19.41 -6.87
C ILE A 119 -4.71 20.23 -5.76
N THR A 120 -4.01 21.22 -5.22
CA THR A 120 -4.53 22.14 -4.20
C THR A 120 -5.34 23.31 -4.77
N GLY A 121 -5.36 23.48 -6.09
CA GLY A 121 -6.00 24.60 -6.80
C GLY A 121 -7.44 24.33 -7.19
#